data_AF-A0A3D4JR36-F1
#
_entry.id   AF-A0A3D4JR36-F1
#
_cell.length_a   1.000
_cell.length_b   1.000
_cell.length_c   1.000
_cell.angle_alpha   90.00
_cell.angle_beta   90.00
_cell.angle_gamma   90.00
#
_symmetry.space_group_name_H-M   'P 1'
#
loop_
_entity.id
_entity.type
_entity.pdbx_description
1 polymer ?
#
loop_
_entity_poly.entity_id
_entity_poly.type
_entity_poly.pdbx_seq_one_letter_code
_entity_poly.pdbx_strand_id
1 'polypeptide(L)'
;YNAKTNSNSETAVGFNTVTNGQNSTAIGSGASATGQNSTAIGYNTTTSQYNAISIGNSSANVGIGTSTPNTTARLDVNGQYKLGSKGTVNKNQISFEVWPSVSINNLPSGKSTTMDIAIPAAMVPTSTKATIVVTPASDFAGNATFSISNPRMTSTSNITINLTNISGNAESLYSAHFYVTINEF
;
A
#
# COMPACT_ATOMS: atom_id res chain seq x y z
N TYR A 1 14.57 -27.53 24.24
CA TYR A 1 15.84 -26.97 23.74
C TYR A 1 16.38 -27.89 22.63
N ASN A 2 15.67 -27.99 21.49
CA ASN A 2 15.96 -28.97 20.43
C ASN A 2 16.23 -28.29 19.08
N ALA A 3 17.27 -27.46 19.01
CA ALA A 3 17.73 -26.96 17.72
C ALA A 3 18.51 -28.09 17.01
N LYS A 4 18.18 -28.39 15.75
CA LYS A 4 18.79 -29.49 15.00
C LYS A 4 19.18 -29.06 13.59
N THR A 5 20.38 -29.43 13.20
CA THR A 5 20.87 -29.43 11.82
C THR A 5 21.02 -30.86 11.32
N ASN A 6 20.70 -31.12 10.05
CA ASN A 6 20.72 -32.46 9.44
C ASN A 6 21.52 -32.53 8.13
N SER A 7 22.06 -31.41 7.66
CA SER A 7 22.93 -31.34 6.47
C SER A 7 24.18 -30.50 6.72
N ASN A 8 24.91 -30.18 5.64
CA ASN A 8 26.14 -29.38 5.69
C ASN A 8 25.85 -27.88 5.71
N SER A 9 26.65 -27.13 6.49
CA SER A 9 26.67 -25.66 6.52
C SER A 9 25.35 -24.98 6.92
N GLU A 10 24.60 -25.60 7.83
CA GLU A 10 23.30 -25.08 8.28
C GLU A 10 23.40 -24.25 9.57
N THR A 11 22.40 -23.39 9.81
CA THR A 11 22.25 -22.66 11.08
C THR A 11 20.85 -22.86 11.65
N ALA A 12 20.74 -23.40 12.88
CA ALA A 12 19.46 -23.58 13.57
C ALA A 12 19.50 -22.90 14.96
N VAL A 13 18.60 -21.94 15.22
CA VAL A 13 18.56 -21.17 16.48
C VAL A 13 17.13 -21.08 17.01
N GLY A 14 16.84 -21.77 18.12
CA GLY A 14 15.54 -21.72 18.79
C GLY A 14 15.08 -23.05 19.38
N PHE A 15 13.91 -23.05 20.02
CA PHE A 15 13.29 -24.28 20.51
C PHE A 15 12.65 -25.06 19.34
N ASN A 16 12.93 -26.35 19.20
CA ASN A 16 12.40 -27.19 18.12
C ASN A 16 12.65 -26.63 16.71
N THR A 17 13.79 -25.99 16.48
CA THR A 17 14.20 -25.56 15.14
C THR A 17 14.85 -26.68 14.38
N VAL A 18 14.57 -26.76 13.08
CA VAL A 18 15.10 -27.83 12.21
C VAL A 18 15.59 -27.25 10.89
N THR A 19 16.82 -27.55 10.53
CA THR A 19 17.34 -27.39 9.17
C THR A 19 17.61 -28.74 8.54
N ASN A 20 17.21 -28.92 7.28
CA ASN A 20 17.48 -30.12 6.48
C ASN A 20 18.09 -29.82 5.10
N GLY A 21 18.05 -28.56 4.66
CA GLY A 21 18.62 -28.17 3.38
C GLY A 21 20.07 -27.74 3.54
N GLN A 22 20.97 -28.23 2.69
CA GLN A 22 22.35 -27.74 2.64
C GLN A 22 22.37 -26.20 2.57
N ASN A 23 23.24 -25.55 3.36
CA ASN A 23 23.34 -24.09 3.49
C ASN A 23 22.06 -23.37 3.98
N SER A 24 21.14 -24.06 4.65
CA SER A 24 19.90 -23.44 5.12
C SER A 24 20.04 -22.78 6.50
N THR A 25 19.14 -21.84 6.80
CA THR A 25 19.10 -21.12 8.08
C THR A 25 17.68 -21.11 8.66
N ALA A 26 17.51 -21.55 9.90
CA ALA A 26 16.26 -21.51 10.64
C ALA A 26 16.42 -20.78 11.98
N ILE A 27 15.67 -19.70 12.20
CA ILE A 27 15.75 -18.87 13.41
C ILE A 27 14.35 -18.65 13.98
N GLY A 28 14.11 -19.01 15.25
CA GLY A 28 12.84 -18.82 15.95
C GLY A 28 12.18 -20.15 16.35
N SER A 29 11.42 -20.19 17.46
CA SER A 29 10.83 -21.44 17.95
C SER A 29 9.95 -22.12 16.90
N GLY A 30 10.21 -23.40 16.61
CA GLY A 30 9.52 -24.19 15.58
C GLY A 30 9.88 -23.83 14.13
N ALA A 31 10.86 -22.96 13.88
CA ALA A 31 11.28 -22.63 12.52
C ALA A 31 11.90 -23.85 11.80
N SER A 32 11.53 -24.04 10.53
CA SER A 32 11.99 -25.15 9.70
C SER A 32 12.45 -24.70 8.31
N ALA A 33 13.74 -24.87 8.01
CA ALA A 33 14.30 -24.58 6.69
C ALA A 33 14.76 -25.88 6.01
N THR A 34 13.95 -26.39 5.06
CA THR A 34 14.16 -27.70 4.44
C THR A 34 14.61 -27.63 2.98
N GLY A 35 14.50 -26.46 2.32
CA GLY A 35 15.08 -26.23 1.00
C GLY A 35 16.58 -25.94 1.08
N GLN A 36 17.38 -26.40 0.11
CA GLN A 36 18.80 -25.99 0.04
C GLN A 36 18.89 -24.48 -0.24
N ASN A 37 19.87 -23.82 0.41
CA ASN A 37 20.05 -22.37 0.42
C ASN A 37 18.82 -21.58 0.91
N SER A 38 17.93 -22.19 1.70
CA SER A 38 16.71 -21.54 2.18
C SER A 38 16.90 -20.87 3.54
N THR A 39 16.08 -19.87 3.85
CA THR A 39 16.07 -19.21 5.16
C THR A 39 14.63 -19.13 5.70
N ALA A 40 14.44 -19.53 6.96
CA ALA A 40 13.19 -19.45 7.70
C ALA A 40 13.41 -18.65 8.98
N ILE A 41 12.73 -17.50 9.13
CA ILE A 41 12.87 -16.63 10.31
C ILE A 41 11.49 -16.44 10.94
N GLY A 42 11.37 -16.63 12.26
CA GLY A 42 10.15 -16.42 13.03
C GLY A 42 9.54 -17.70 13.63
N TYR A 43 8.51 -17.53 14.45
CA TYR A 43 7.82 -18.63 15.13
C TYR A 43 7.04 -19.51 14.14
N ASN A 44 7.31 -20.82 14.14
CA ASN A 44 6.71 -21.80 13.23
C ASN A 44 6.81 -21.41 11.74
N THR A 45 7.84 -20.65 11.35
CA THR A 45 8.09 -20.30 9.95
C THR A 45 8.67 -21.51 9.22
N THR A 46 8.14 -21.85 8.05
CA THR A 46 8.66 -22.95 7.22
C THR A 46 9.11 -22.45 5.85
N THR A 47 10.29 -22.88 5.41
CA THR A 47 10.81 -22.61 4.06
C THR A 47 11.31 -23.91 3.43
N SER A 48 10.50 -24.50 2.54
CA SER A 48 10.83 -25.74 1.84
C SER A 48 11.36 -25.54 0.42
N GLN A 49 11.18 -24.34 -0.15
CA GLN A 49 11.67 -24.03 -1.49
C GLN A 49 13.17 -23.74 -1.50
N TYR A 50 13.84 -24.22 -2.56
CA TYR A 50 15.25 -23.93 -2.83
C TYR A 50 15.47 -22.42 -3.03
N ASN A 51 16.56 -21.89 -2.46
CA ASN A 51 16.95 -20.47 -2.60
C ASN A 51 15.87 -19.46 -2.14
N ALA A 52 14.94 -19.86 -1.27
CA ALA A 52 13.85 -19.00 -0.81
C ALA A 52 14.10 -18.47 0.61
N ILE A 53 13.48 -17.33 0.94
CA ILE A 53 13.49 -16.75 2.28
C ILE A 53 12.04 -16.53 2.71
N SER A 54 11.66 -17.11 3.85
CA SER A 54 10.39 -16.83 4.52
C SER A 54 10.66 -16.12 5.85
N ILE A 55 9.94 -15.01 6.08
CA ILE A 55 9.99 -14.25 7.32
C ILE A 55 8.58 -14.22 7.90
N GLY A 56 8.37 -14.98 8.97
CA GLY A 56 7.08 -15.19 9.60
C GLY A 56 6.24 -16.30 8.95
N ASN A 57 5.23 -16.75 9.69
CA ASN A 57 4.17 -17.64 9.20
C ASN A 57 2.95 -16.83 8.68
N SER A 58 1.85 -17.49 8.35
CA SER A 58 0.61 -16.84 7.84
C SER A 58 0.01 -15.81 8.78
N SER A 59 0.35 -15.85 10.07
CA SER A 59 -0.15 -14.97 11.12
C SER A 59 0.85 -13.89 11.55
N ALA A 60 2.09 -13.93 11.07
CA ALA A 60 3.16 -13.04 11.51
C ALA A 60 3.03 -11.61 10.96
N ASN A 61 3.45 -10.63 11.77
CA ASN A 61 3.63 -9.24 11.36
C ASN A 61 5.12 -8.90 11.45
N VAL A 62 5.69 -8.34 10.39
CA VAL A 62 7.08 -7.88 10.33
C VAL A 62 7.12 -6.38 10.54
N GLY A 63 7.72 -5.93 11.65
CA GLY A 63 7.94 -4.52 11.92
C GLY A 63 9.34 -4.07 11.57
N ILE A 64 9.47 -2.95 10.87
CA ILE A 64 10.75 -2.26 10.64
C ILE A 64 10.61 -0.86 11.25
N GLY A 65 11.43 -0.54 12.25
CA GLY A 65 11.36 0.75 12.95
C GLY A 65 10.17 0.91 13.91
N THR A 66 9.44 -0.17 14.21
CA THR A 66 8.32 -0.19 15.15
C THR A 66 8.43 -1.39 16.11
N SER A 67 8.05 -1.19 17.37
CA SER A 67 7.91 -2.25 18.37
C SER A 67 6.49 -2.82 18.44
N THR A 68 5.54 -2.21 17.75
CA THR A 68 4.13 -2.62 17.68
C THR A 68 3.69 -2.63 16.21
N PRO A 69 4.12 -3.64 15.43
CA PRO A 69 3.73 -3.74 14.03
C PRO A 69 2.22 -3.82 13.90
N ASN A 70 1.65 -3.09 12.94
CA ASN A 70 0.23 -3.09 12.68
C ASN A 70 -0.28 -4.51 12.40
N THR A 71 -1.28 -4.96 13.17
CA THR A 71 -1.81 -6.32 13.09
C THR A 71 -2.54 -6.61 11.78
N THR A 72 -3.02 -5.58 11.08
CA THR A 72 -3.68 -5.72 9.77
C THR A 72 -2.69 -5.77 8.60
N ALA A 73 -1.41 -5.44 8.82
CA ALA A 73 -0.37 -5.44 7.80
C ALA A 73 0.66 -6.55 8.06
N ARG A 74 1.06 -7.29 7.02
CA ARG A 74 2.12 -8.31 7.14
C ARG A 74 3.52 -7.69 7.24
N LEU A 75 3.71 -6.53 6.61
CA LEU A 75 4.91 -5.72 6.71
C LEU A 75 4.50 -4.31 7.11
N ASP A 76 5.00 -3.84 8.25
CA ASP A 76 4.79 -2.50 8.76
C ASP A 76 6.15 -1.79 8.89
N VAL A 77 6.33 -0.73 8.11
CA VAL A 77 7.55 0.06 8.09
C VAL A 77 7.22 1.43 8.67
N ASN A 78 7.67 1.68 9.89
CA ASN A 78 7.61 3.00 10.48
C ASN A 78 8.79 3.84 9.96
N GLY A 79 8.58 4.45 8.80
CA GLY A 79 9.59 5.25 8.11
C GLY A 79 9.51 5.07 6.61
N GLN A 80 10.58 5.46 5.93
CA GLN A 80 10.63 5.53 4.49
C GLN A 80 11.30 4.27 3.92
N TYR A 81 10.92 3.87 2.71
CA TYR A 81 11.54 2.73 2.02
C TYR A 81 11.93 3.08 0.57
N LYS A 82 12.93 2.39 0.03
CA LYS A 82 13.44 2.59 -1.32
C LYS A 82 13.69 1.25 -2.01
N LEU A 83 13.36 1.17 -3.29
CA LEU A 83 13.51 -0.05 -4.11
C LEU A 83 14.59 0.15 -5.18
N GLY A 84 15.76 -0.48 -4.98
CA GLY A 84 16.91 -0.43 -5.90
C GLY A 84 17.76 0.85 -5.80
N SER A 85 18.93 0.85 -6.45
CA SER A 85 19.91 1.95 -6.33
C SER A 85 19.41 3.29 -6.88
N LYS A 86 18.61 3.24 -7.96
CA LYS A 86 17.97 4.41 -8.60
C LYS A 86 16.54 4.68 -8.11
N GLY A 87 16.02 3.90 -7.16
CA GLY A 87 14.66 4.08 -6.65
C GLY A 87 14.48 5.40 -5.89
N THR A 88 13.27 5.94 -5.94
CA THR A 88 12.82 7.05 -5.10
C THR A 88 12.55 6.54 -3.68
N VAL A 89 12.75 7.42 -2.70
CA VAL A 89 12.39 7.15 -1.30
C VAL A 89 10.89 7.38 -1.14
N ASN A 90 10.14 6.32 -0.86
CA ASN A 90 8.69 6.38 -0.62
C ASN A 90 8.46 6.61 0.87
N LYS A 91 7.54 7.53 1.19
CA LYS A 91 7.33 7.99 2.57
C LYS A 91 5.91 7.74 3.07
N ASN A 92 4.92 8.03 2.23
CA ASN A 92 3.51 7.80 2.54
C ASN A 92 2.76 7.41 1.27
N GLN A 93 2.03 6.30 1.33
CA GLN A 93 0.96 5.97 0.40
C GLN A 93 -0.34 6.01 1.18
N ILE A 94 -1.22 6.92 0.81
CA ILE A 94 -2.47 7.18 1.50
C ILE A 94 -3.60 6.88 0.52
N SER A 95 -4.60 6.12 0.97
CA SER A 95 -5.79 5.83 0.17
C SER A 95 -7.05 6.02 0.99
N PHE A 96 -8.05 6.66 0.40
CA PHE A 96 -9.34 6.91 1.05
C PHE A 96 -10.49 7.01 0.04
N GLU A 97 -11.69 6.80 0.55
CA GLU A 97 -12.97 6.97 -0.13
C GLU A 97 -13.62 8.26 0.36
N VAL A 98 -14.30 9.00 -0.51
CA VAL A 98 -14.84 10.33 -0.18
C VAL A 98 -16.09 10.68 -1.01
N TRP A 99 -17.03 11.39 -0.37
CA TRP A 99 -18.23 11.98 -0.98
C TRP A 99 -18.19 13.51 -0.93
N PRO A 100 -17.44 14.20 -1.82
CA PRO A 100 -17.37 15.65 -1.81
C PRO A 100 -18.73 16.26 -2.16
N SER A 101 -19.09 17.35 -1.49
CA SER A 101 -20.23 18.17 -1.89
C SER A 101 -19.98 18.74 -3.30
N VAL A 102 -20.95 18.58 -4.19
CA VAL A 102 -20.89 19.12 -5.56
C VAL A 102 -22.20 19.79 -5.93
N SER A 103 -22.10 20.92 -6.63
CA SER A 103 -23.24 21.57 -7.27
C SER A 103 -22.79 22.17 -8.58
N ILE A 104 -22.90 21.38 -9.65
CA ILE A 104 -22.69 21.82 -11.02
C ILE A 104 -24.09 21.91 -11.64
N ASN A 105 -24.46 23.10 -12.10
CA ASN A 105 -25.75 23.32 -12.74
C ASN A 105 -25.57 23.63 -14.22
N ASN A 106 -26.07 22.74 -15.08
CA ASN A 106 -26.17 22.96 -16.52
C ASN A 106 -24.82 23.31 -17.19
N LEU A 107 -23.75 22.56 -16.86
CA LEU A 107 -22.43 22.77 -17.46
C LEU A 107 -22.49 22.40 -18.96
N PRO A 108 -22.18 23.32 -19.88
CA PRO A 108 -22.27 23.02 -21.31
C PRO A 108 -21.30 21.93 -21.75
N SER A 109 -21.65 21.23 -22.83
CA SER A 109 -20.79 20.22 -23.47
C SER A 109 -19.39 20.77 -23.79
N GLY A 110 -18.35 20.00 -23.44
CA GLY A 110 -16.94 20.34 -23.61
C GLY A 110 -16.40 21.40 -22.65
N LYS A 111 -17.20 21.91 -21.70
CA LYS A 111 -16.72 22.84 -20.67
C LYS A 111 -16.28 22.11 -19.42
N SER A 112 -15.34 22.74 -18.72
CA SER A 112 -14.76 22.23 -17.48
C SER A 112 -15.05 23.16 -16.31
N THR A 113 -15.18 22.58 -15.13
CA THR A 113 -15.16 23.28 -13.85
C THR A 113 -14.19 22.58 -12.90
N THR A 114 -13.71 23.30 -11.90
CA THR A 114 -12.90 22.71 -10.83
C THR A 114 -13.78 22.16 -9.73
N MET A 115 -13.29 21.14 -9.05
CA MET A 115 -13.88 20.60 -7.82
C MET A 115 -12.78 20.33 -6.81
N ASP A 116 -13.05 20.67 -5.56
CA ASP A 116 -12.18 20.36 -4.43
C ASP A 116 -12.62 19.07 -3.74
N ILE A 117 -11.63 18.31 -3.31
CA ILE A 117 -11.75 17.07 -2.55
C ILE A 117 -10.93 17.25 -1.29
N ALA A 118 -11.61 17.33 -0.16
CA ALA A 118 -10.97 17.42 1.15
C ALA A 118 -10.28 16.09 1.49
N ILE A 119 -9.07 16.18 2.03
CA ILE A 119 -8.34 15.03 2.57
C ILE A 119 -8.74 14.85 4.03
N PRO A 120 -9.13 13.63 4.48
CA PRO A 120 -9.47 13.38 5.88
C PRO A 120 -8.34 13.77 6.84
N ALA A 121 -8.69 14.34 8.00
CA ALA A 121 -7.71 14.88 8.95
C ALA A 121 -6.67 13.86 9.45
N ALA A 122 -7.07 12.59 9.58
CA ALA A 122 -6.18 11.49 9.98
C ALA A 122 -5.24 11.01 8.86
N MET A 123 -5.40 11.54 7.64
CA MET A 123 -4.74 11.09 6.42
C MET A 123 -4.06 12.25 5.68
N VAL A 124 -3.77 13.33 6.40
CA VAL A 124 -3.09 14.50 5.85
C VAL A 124 -1.64 14.14 5.51
N PRO A 125 -1.20 14.30 4.24
CA PRO A 125 0.19 14.09 3.85
C PRO A 125 1.12 15.12 4.49
N THR A 126 2.41 14.82 4.53
CA THR A 126 3.44 15.71 5.12
C THR A 126 3.78 16.92 4.23
N SER A 127 3.49 16.83 2.93
CA SER A 127 3.74 17.87 1.95
C SER A 127 2.76 17.80 0.77
N THR A 128 2.78 18.80 -0.11
CA THR A 128 2.02 18.80 -1.38
C THR A 128 2.76 18.13 -2.54
N LYS A 129 3.99 17.64 -2.30
CA LYS A 129 4.79 16.96 -3.31
C LYS A 129 4.35 15.50 -3.38
N ALA A 130 3.30 15.26 -4.17
CA ALA A 130 2.76 13.93 -4.35
C ALA A 130 2.23 13.70 -5.77
N THR A 131 2.16 12.43 -6.14
CA THR A 131 1.30 11.99 -7.25
C THR A 131 -0.09 11.70 -6.70
N ILE A 132 -1.12 12.10 -7.44
CA ILE A 132 -2.52 11.94 -7.04
C ILE A 132 -3.26 11.16 -8.12
N VAL A 133 -3.99 10.14 -7.68
CA VAL A 133 -4.93 9.41 -8.52
C VAL A 133 -6.32 9.60 -7.92
N VAL A 134 -7.27 10.01 -8.74
CA VAL A 134 -8.69 10.13 -8.37
C VAL A 134 -9.48 9.30 -9.36
N THR A 135 -10.26 8.36 -8.84
CA THR A 135 -11.07 7.42 -9.64
C THR A 135 -12.53 7.55 -9.21
N PRO A 136 -13.49 7.65 -10.15
CA PRO A 136 -14.90 7.65 -9.80
C PRO A 136 -15.30 6.29 -9.23
N ALA A 137 -16.10 6.29 -8.17
CA ALA A 137 -16.77 5.09 -7.70
C ALA A 137 -17.87 4.67 -8.69
N SER A 138 -18.34 3.43 -8.58
CA SER A 138 -19.34 2.88 -9.53
C SER A 138 -20.67 3.64 -9.52
N ASP A 139 -21.02 4.25 -8.39
CA ASP A 139 -22.22 5.05 -8.14
C ASP A 139 -22.01 6.55 -8.36
N PHE A 140 -20.85 6.97 -8.92
CA PHE A 140 -20.64 8.36 -9.29
C PHE A 140 -21.68 8.80 -10.34
N ALA A 141 -22.50 9.80 -10.01
CA ALA A 141 -23.60 10.24 -10.89
C ALA A 141 -23.12 10.73 -12.27
N GLY A 142 -21.88 11.22 -12.37
CA GLY A 142 -21.27 11.69 -13.62
C GLY A 142 -20.49 10.63 -14.41
N ASN A 143 -20.58 9.34 -14.09
CA ASN A 143 -19.66 8.31 -14.61
C ASN A 143 -19.68 8.19 -16.16
N ALA A 144 -20.80 8.49 -16.80
CA ALA A 144 -20.93 8.47 -18.27
C ALA A 144 -20.83 9.86 -18.92
N THR A 145 -20.87 10.94 -18.14
CA THR A 145 -21.07 12.31 -18.63
C THR A 145 -19.94 13.27 -18.26
N PHE A 146 -19.12 12.94 -17.25
CA PHE A 146 -18.00 13.76 -16.79
C PHE A 146 -16.69 12.98 -16.83
N SER A 147 -15.66 13.59 -17.43
CA SER A 147 -14.27 13.12 -17.28
C SER A 147 -13.56 13.85 -16.15
N ILE A 148 -12.71 13.13 -15.41
CA ILE A 148 -11.86 13.66 -14.34
C ILE A 148 -10.45 13.88 -14.90
N SER A 149 -9.88 15.07 -14.68
CA SER A 149 -8.51 15.37 -15.10
C SER A 149 -7.80 16.29 -14.11
N ASN A 150 -6.47 16.41 -14.29
CA ASN A 150 -5.60 17.29 -13.51
C ASN A 150 -5.72 17.18 -11.98
N PRO A 151 -5.77 15.98 -11.38
CA PRO A 151 -5.74 15.86 -9.93
C PRO A 151 -4.42 16.42 -9.39
N ARG A 152 -4.51 17.39 -8.48
CA ARG A 152 -3.35 18.00 -7.83
C ARG A 152 -3.68 18.44 -6.42
N MET A 153 -2.70 18.38 -5.52
CA MET A 153 -2.85 18.98 -4.20
C MET A 153 -2.71 20.51 -4.29
N THR A 154 -3.62 21.22 -3.65
CA THR A 154 -3.53 22.70 -3.47
C THR A 154 -3.09 23.06 -2.05
N SER A 155 -3.31 22.16 -1.09
CA SER A 155 -2.75 22.18 0.26
C SER A 155 -2.53 20.74 0.74
N THR A 156 -1.97 20.53 1.93
CA THR A 156 -1.90 19.19 2.55
C THR A 156 -3.29 18.66 2.94
N SER A 157 -4.33 19.49 2.93
CA SER A 157 -5.69 19.10 3.28
C SER A 157 -6.65 19.08 2.10
N ASN A 158 -6.22 19.43 0.89
CA ASN A 158 -7.11 19.60 -0.25
C ASN A 158 -6.47 19.18 -1.58
N ILE A 159 -7.25 18.46 -2.36
CA ILE A 159 -6.99 18.13 -3.76
C ILE A 159 -7.98 18.90 -4.63
N THR A 160 -7.53 19.39 -5.77
CA THR A 160 -8.41 19.91 -6.81
C THR A 160 -8.35 18.99 -8.02
N ILE A 161 -9.51 18.73 -8.62
CA ILE A 161 -9.67 18.07 -9.92
C ILE A 161 -10.39 19.01 -10.90
N ASN A 162 -10.25 18.71 -12.19
CA ASN A 162 -11.11 19.24 -13.22
C ASN A 162 -12.19 18.20 -13.55
N LEU A 163 -13.43 18.66 -13.63
CA LEU A 163 -14.55 17.91 -14.17
C LEU A 163 -14.93 18.54 -15.50
N THR A 164 -14.87 17.76 -16.57
CA THR A 164 -15.26 18.19 -17.91
C THR A 164 -16.49 17.45 -18.35
N ASN A 165 -17.53 18.16 -18.76
CA ASN A 165 -18.70 17.54 -19.39
C ASN A 165 -18.29 17.03 -20.77
N ILE A 166 -18.28 15.70 -20.92
CA ILE A 166 -17.94 14.99 -22.15
C ILE A 166 -19.17 14.47 -22.90
N SER A 167 -20.37 14.75 -22.38
CA SER A 167 -21.62 14.42 -23.06
C SER A 167 -21.90 15.35 -24.25
N GLY A 168 -22.90 15.01 -25.06
CA GLY A 168 -23.38 15.87 -26.15
C GLY A 168 -24.25 17.05 -25.70
N ASN A 169 -24.71 17.08 -24.44
CA ASN A 169 -25.67 18.06 -23.92
C ASN A 169 -25.09 18.83 -22.73
N ALA A 170 -25.85 19.79 -22.20
CA ALA A 170 -25.52 20.40 -20.92
C ALA A 170 -25.91 19.45 -19.78
N GLU A 171 -25.04 19.31 -18.78
CA GLU A 171 -25.19 18.33 -17.70
C GLU A 171 -25.04 18.98 -16.33
N SER A 172 -25.77 18.43 -15.36
CA SER A 172 -25.67 18.82 -13.95
C SER A 172 -25.09 17.69 -13.11
N LEU A 173 -24.44 18.04 -12.00
CA LEU A 173 -23.88 17.08 -11.06
C LEU A 173 -24.11 17.57 -9.63
N TYR A 174 -24.81 16.77 -8.83
CA TYR A 174 -25.20 17.11 -7.45
C TYR A 174 -24.76 16.07 -6.42
N SER A 175 -24.14 14.97 -6.86
CA SER A 175 -23.49 14.00 -5.99
C SER A 175 -22.16 13.55 -6.61
N ALA A 176 -21.19 13.28 -5.76
CA ALA A 176 -19.88 12.80 -6.16
C ALA A 176 -19.41 11.72 -5.20
N HIS A 177 -18.68 10.74 -5.73
CA HIS A 177 -18.09 9.66 -4.95
C HIS A 177 -16.80 9.20 -5.65
N PHE A 178 -15.68 9.25 -4.92
CA PHE A 178 -14.36 8.95 -5.47
C PHE A 178 -13.51 8.08 -4.54
N TYR A 179 -12.63 7.30 -5.17
CA TYR A 179 -11.44 6.73 -4.54
C TYR A 179 -10.23 7.60 -4.84
N VAL A 180 -9.46 7.93 -3.82
CA VAL A 180 -8.26 8.77 -3.93
C VAL A 180 -7.05 8.01 -3.42
N THR A 181 -5.97 8.05 -4.17
CA THR A 181 -4.63 7.61 -3.73
C THR A 181 -3.63 8.74 -3.86
N ILE A 182 -2.85 8.96 -2.81
CA ILE A 182 -1.76 9.94 -2.73
C ILE A 182 -0.46 9.18 -2.48
N ASN A 183 0.56 9.42 -3.32
CA ASN A 183 1.92 8.93 -3.07
C ASN A 183 2.89 10.10 -2.93
N GLU A 184 3.43 10.32 -1.74
CA GLU A 184 4.39 11.39 -1.44
C GLU A 184 5.82 11.08 -1.91
N PHE A 185 6.55 12.13 -2.29
CA PHE A 185 7.96 12.10 -2.70
C PHE A 185 8.97 12.33 -1.54
#